data_AF-A0A259N7V9-F1
#
_entry.id   AF-A0A259N7V9-F1
#
_cell.length_a   1.000
_cell.length_b   1.000
_cell.length_c   1.000
_cell.angle_alpha   90.00
_cell.angle_beta   90.00
_cell.angle_gamma   90.00
#
_symmetry.space_group_name_H-M   'P 1'
#
loop_
_entity.id
_entity.type
_entity.pdbx_description
1 polymer ?
#
loop_
_entity_poly.entity_id
_entity_poly.type
_entity_poly.pdbx_seq_one_letter_code
_entity_poly.pdbx_strand_id
1 'polypeptide(L)' 'MSLRNTANQPQHLNNHARPTPIGGFIIDAQGREVPITEAMIQQACQLLEQSQQNRLQKR' A
#
# COMPACT_ATOMS: atom_id res chain seq x y z
N MET A 1 -26.01 -8.00 40.04
CA MET A 1 -24.56 -8.30 40.14
C MET A 1 -24.23 -9.51 39.28
N SER A 2 -23.56 -9.31 38.14
CA SER A 2 -22.81 -10.36 37.44
C SER A 2 -21.78 -9.66 36.55
N LEU A 3 -20.58 -9.45 37.09
CA LEU A 3 -19.45 -8.90 36.36
C LEU A 3 -18.95 -9.99 35.41
N ARG A 4 -19.14 -9.80 34.11
CA ARG A 4 -18.58 -10.69 33.09
C ARG A 4 -17.08 -10.42 33.01
N ASN A 5 -16.29 -11.40 33.46
CA ASN A 5 -14.84 -11.42 33.31
C ASN A 5 -14.44 -11.49 31.82
N THR A 6 -14.19 -10.34 31.21
CA THR A 6 -13.41 -10.25 29.97
C THR A 6 -11.93 -10.18 30.32
N ALA A 7 -11.30 -11.33 30.56
CA ALA A 7 -9.86 -11.42 30.69
C ALA A 7 -9.33 -12.40 29.63
N ASN A 8 -8.46 -11.87 28.76
CA ASN A 8 -7.62 -12.58 27.80
C ASN A 8 -8.29 -13.19 26.57
N GLN A 9 -8.86 -12.34 25.72
CA GLN A 9 -8.63 -12.52 24.29
C GLN A 9 -7.37 -11.71 23.95
N PRO A 10 -6.27 -12.34 23.47
CA PRO A 10 -5.15 -11.58 22.95
C PRO A 10 -5.68 -10.75 21.78
N GLN A 11 -5.72 -9.44 21.99
CA GLN A 11 -5.88 -8.46 20.92
C GLN A 11 -4.72 -8.75 19.98
N HIS A 12 -4.97 -9.51 18.92
CA HIS A 12 -4.05 -9.62 17.80
C HIS A 12 -4.01 -8.20 17.23
N LEU A 13 -3.08 -7.37 17.73
CA LEU A 13 -2.73 -6.09 17.15
C LEU A 13 -2.19 -6.43 15.77
N ASN A 14 -3.14 -6.57 14.85
CA ASN A 14 -2.92 -6.77 13.45
C ASN A 14 -2.40 -5.43 12.97
N ASN A 15 -1.10 -5.22 13.21
CA ASN A 15 -0.33 -4.02 12.95
C ASN A 15 -0.12 -3.87 11.44
N HIS A 16 -1.18 -4.07 10.66
CA HIS A 16 -1.28 -3.64 9.28
C HIS A 16 -1.31 -2.11 9.35
N ALA A 17 -0.13 -1.53 9.48
CA ALA A 17 0.10 -0.11 9.27
C ALA A 17 -0.64 0.25 7.98
N ARG A 18 -1.74 1.00 8.11
CA ARG A 18 -2.47 1.45 6.91
C ARG A 18 -1.47 2.25 6.10
N PRO A 19 -1.27 1.92 4.82
CA PRO A 19 -0.30 2.62 4.00
C PRO A 19 -0.62 4.11 4.04
N THR A 20 0.33 4.91 4.50
CA THR A 20 0.17 6.36 4.59
C THR A 20 0.16 6.94 3.17
N PRO A 21 -0.92 7.61 2.75
CA PRO A 21 -0.98 8.23 1.43
C PRO A 21 -0.04 9.43 1.40
N ILE A 22 0.82 9.50 0.37
CA ILE A 22 1.81 10.57 0.21
C ILE A 22 1.36 11.70 -0.72
N GLY A 23 0.17 11.58 -1.31
CA GLY A 23 -0.34 12.60 -2.25
C GLY A 23 -1.79 12.41 -2.69
N GLY A 24 -2.37 11.21 -2.51
CA GLY A 24 -3.77 10.95 -2.84
C GLY A 24 -4.06 9.45 -2.99
N PHE A 25 -5.10 9.16 -3.77
CA PHE A 25 -5.57 7.81 -4.06
C PHE A 25 -5.72 7.60 -5.56
N ILE A 26 -5.52 6.36 -6.01
CA ILE A 26 -5.84 5.90 -7.36
C ILE A 26 -7.14 5.10 -7.26
N ILE A 27 -8.03 5.29 -8.23
CA ILE A 27 -9.24 4.46 -8.34
C ILE A 27 -8.88 3.19 -9.12
N ASP A 28 -9.04 2.03 -8.49
CA ASP A 28 -8.83 0.75 -9.15
C ASP A 28 -10.00 0.37 -10.07
N ALA A 29 -9.86 -0.74 -10.81
CA ALA A 29 -10.89 -1.20 -11.75
C ALA A 29 -12.23 -1.58 -11.08
N GLN A 30 -12.24 -1.78 -9.76
CA GLN A 30 -13.45 -2.06 -8.98
C GLN A 30 -14.08 -0.77 -8.42
N GLY A 31 -13.50 0.40 -8.73
CA GLY A 31 -13.95 1.69 -8.20
C GLY A 31 -13.47 1.98 -6.78
N ARG A 32 -12.48 1.23 -6.25
CA ARG A 32 -11.97 1.43 -4.89
C ARG A 32 -10.82 2.42 -4.89
N GLU A 33 -10.77 3.27 -3.87
CA GLU A 33 -9.65 4.18 -3.63
C GLU A 33 -8.47 3.41 -3.01
N VAL A 34 -7.36 3.37 -3.73
CA VAL A 34 -6.09 2.76 -3.30
C VAL A 34 -5.10 3.88 -2.98
N PRO A 35 -4.55 3.94 -1.74
CA PRO A 35 -3.63 5.01 -1.38
C PRO A 35 -2.35 4.96 -2.21
N ILE A 36 -1.89 6.11 -2.69
CA ILE A 36 -0.59 6.24 -3.33
C ILE A 36 0.47 6.21 -2.23
N THR A 37 1.33 5.20 -2.27
CA THR A 37 2.40 5.01 -1.28
C THR A 37 3.77 5.32 -1.89
N GLU A 38 4.74 5.61 -1.04
CA GLU A 38 6.13 5.81 -1.47
C GLU A 38 6.68 4.60 -2.24
N ALA A 39 6.39 3.38 -1.79
CA ALA A 39 6.80 2.16 -2.47
C ALA A 39 6.26 2.08 -3.91
N MET A 40 5.02 2.53 -4.14
CA MET A 40 4.43 2.58 -5.48
C MET A 40 5.15 3.59 -6.37
N ILE A 41 5.53 4.75 -5.83
CA ILE A 41 6.28 5.78 -6.57
C ILE A 41 7.67 5.27 -6.94
N GLN A 42 8.39 4.68 -5.99
CA GLN A 42 9.73 4.11 -6.23
C GLN A 42 9.69 3.02 -7.31
N GLN A 43 8.71 2.11 -7.22
CA GLN A 43 8.53 1.07 -8.23
C GLN A 43 8.22 1.66 -9.61
N ALA A 44 7.37 2.70 -9.69
CA ALA A 44 7.07 3.38 -10.95
C ALA A 44 8.33 4.01 -11.57
N CYS A 45 9.16 4.70 -10.77
CA CYS A 45 10.42 5.28 -11.23
C CYS A 45 11.36 4.20 -11.82
N GLN A 46 11.54 3.07 -11.12
CA GLN A 46 12.38 1.97 -11.59
C GLN A 46 11.90 1.38 -12.92
N LEU A 47 10.59 1.17 -13.07
CA LEU A 47 10.01 0.65 -14.32
C LEU A 47 10.19 1.64 -15.47
N LEU A 48 10.05 2.93 -15.20
CA LEU A 48 10.29 3.98 -16.20
C LEU A 48 11.76 3.99 -16.65
N GLU A 49 12.72 3.93 -15.73
CA GLU A 49 14.15 3.86 -16.06
C GLU A 49 14.48 2.64 -16.91
N GLN A 50 14.01 1.45 -16.52
CA GLN A 50 14.20 0.22 -17.29
C GLN A 50 13.60 0.33 -18.70
N SER A 51 12.40 0.90 -18.82
CA SER A 51 11.76 1.11 -20.13
C SER A 51 12.58 2.02 -21.04
N GLN A 52 13.22 3.05 -20.47
CA GLN A 52 14.06 3.99 -21.22
C GLN A 52 15.35 3.33 -21.68
N GLN A 53 16.01 2.57 -20.80
CA GLN A 53 17.21 1.80 -21.16
C GLN A 53 16.92 0.81 -22.29
N ASN A 54 15.82 0.07 -22.19
CA ASN A 54 15.39 -0.86 -23.25
C ASN A 54 15.10 -0.16 -24.58
N ARG A 55 14.54 1.06 -24.54
CA ARG A 55 14.32 1.87 -25.75
C ARG A 55 15.66 2.26 -26.40
N LEU A 56 16.65 2.65 -25.60
CA LEU A 56 17.97 3.05 -26.11
C LEU A 56 18.76 1.87 -26.68
N GLN A 57 18.65 0.68 -26.10
CA GLN A 57 19.32 -0.53 -26.61
C GLN A 57 18.73 -1.08 -27.92
N LYS A 58 17.48 -0.74 -28.23
CA LYS A 58 16.78 -1.19 -29.45
C LYS A 58 16.90 -0.20 -30.63
N ARG A 59 17.68 0.88 -30.49
CA ARG A 59 17.94 1.87 -31.53
C ARG A 59 19.33 1.66 -32.13
#